data_AF-A0A1G5UXR5-F1
#
_entry.id   AF-A0A1G5UXR5-F1
#
_cell.length_a   1.000
_cell.length_b   1.000
_cell.length_c   1.000
_cell.angle_alpha   90.00
_cell.angle_beta   90.00
_cell.angle_gamma   90.00
#
_symmetry.space_group_name_H-M   'P 1'
#
loop_
_entity.id
_entity.type
_entity.pdbx_description
1 polymer ?
#
loop_
_entity_poly.entity_id
_entity_poly.type
_entity_poly.pdbx_seq_one_letter_code
_entity_poly.pdbx_strand_id
1 'polypeptide(L)'
;MRITIVGVGYVGLVTGACFAELGNDVICVDSNAARVRSLIDGVIPIYEPGLQEIVQRNFAAHRLMFADQLGPHVRGADVVFLAVGTPRQPGDGEADLSEIFSAAREIASHAADGLVLVTKSTVPVETGTRVEHLIRSMRPDLKCAVVSNPEFLKEGTAIADFMSPDRVVVGADEDWAALRIAELYFPLSQKGVPMIVTGRNAAEVIKYAANAFLAAKI
;
A
#
# COMPACT_ATOMS: atom_id res chain seq x y z
N MET A 1 12.95 -1.46 -7.13
CA MET A 1 12.82 -0.32 -6.20
C MET A 1 12.84 -0.82 -4.77
N ARG A 2 13.14 0.06 -3.80
CA ARG A 2 12.98 -0.19 -2.37
C ARG A 2 11.59 0.24 -1.92
N ILE A 3 10.80 -0.71 -1.42
CA ILE A 3 9.40 -0.51 -1.08
C ILE A 3 9.20 -0.83 0.40
N THR A 4 8.56 0.08 1.11
CA THR A 4 8.06 -0.19 2.46
C THR A 4 6.55 -0.36 2.42
N ILE A 5 6.03 -1.44 2.96
CA ILE A 5 4.59 -1.66 3.15
C ILE A 5 4.28 -1.50 4.64
N VAL A 6 3.36 -0.60 4.99
CA VAL A 6 2.88 -0.39 6.36
C VAL A 6 1.57 -1.16 6.54
N GLY A 7 1.57 -2.12 7.45
CA GLY A 7 0.49 -3.06 7.72
C GLY A 7 0.75 -4.43 7.09
N VAL A 8 0.69 -5.50 7.88
CA VAL A 8 0.77 -6.91 7.42
C VAL A 8 -0.56 -7.65 7.51
N GLY A 9 -1.66 -6.91 7.39
CA GLY A 9 -2.97 -7.48 7.12
C GLY A 9 -3.05 -8.08 5.71
N TYR A 10 -4.25 -8.52 5.33
CA TYR A 10 -4.48 -9.20 4.04
C TYR A 10 -3.94 -8.40 2.84
N VAL A 11 -4.35 -7.13 2.71
CA VAL A 11 -3.93 -6.25 1.62
C VAL A 11 -2.42 -6.02 1.62
N GLY A 12 -1.85 -5.66 2.77
CA GLY A 12 -0.45 -5.30 2.88
C GLY A 12 0.49 -6.48 2.63
N LEU A 13 0.20 -7.64 3.23
CA LEU A 13 1.05 -8.83 3.07
C LEU A 13 1.02 -9.35 1.63
N VAL A 14 -0.16 -9.45 1.00
CA VAL A 14 -0.26 -9.87 -0.41
C VAL A 14 0.44 -8.87 -1.32
N THR A 15 0.20 -7.57 -1.13
CA THR A 15 0.84 -6.51 -1.94
C THR A 15 2.37 -6.58 -1.84
N GLY A 16 2.90 -6.70 -0.61
CA GLY A 16 4.35 -6.77 -0.38
C GLY A 16 4.97 -8.03 -0.98
N ALA A 17 4.33 -9.19 -0.78
CA ALA A 17 4.79 -10.46 -1.33
C ALA A 17 4.81 -10.43 -2.87
N CYS A 18 3.76 -9.89 -3.50
CA CYS A 18 3.70 -9.80 -4.96
C CYS A 18 4.70 -8.78 -5.51
N PHE A 19 4.92 -7.63 -4.86
CA PHE A 19 5.97 -6.71 -5.32
C PHE A 19 7.37 -7.29 -5.20
N ALA A 20 7.64 -8.09 -4.16
CA ALA A 20 8.91 -8.82 -4.02
C ALA A 20 9.07 -9.88 -5.12
N GLU A 21 7.97 -10.57 -5.47
CA GLU A 21 7.93 -11.53 -6.59
C GLU A 21 8.17 -10.85 -7.94
N LEU A 22 7.76 -9.60 -8.11
CA LEU A 22 8.08 -8.76 -9.26
C LEU A 22 9.53 -8.22 -9.24
N GLY A 23 10.35 -8.61 -8.27
CA GLY A 23 11.79 -8.31 -8.22
C GLY A 23 12.18 -7.06 -7.44
N ASN A 24 11.27 -6.50 -6.62
CA ASN A 24 11.58 -5.35 -5.77
C ASN A 24 12.17 -5.79 -4.42
N ASP A 25 12.90 -4.86 -3.77
CA ASP A 25 13.33 -5.00 -2.39
C ASP A 25 12.23 -4.47 -1.49
N VAL A 26 11.51 -5.37 -0.82
CA VAL A 26 10.33 -5.06 -0.04
C VAL A 26 10.58 -5.30 1.44
N ILE A 27 10.15 -4.35 2.27
CA ILE A 27 10.02 -4.53 3.71
C ILE A 27 8.59 -4.26 4.15
N CYS A 28 7.98 -5.24 4.80
CA CYS A 28 6.67 -5.10 5.40
C CYS A 28 6.82 -4.80 6.90
N VAL A 29 6.19 -3.71 7.34
CA VAL A 29 6.26 -3.22 8.71
C VAL A 29 4.89 -3.27 9.37
N ASP A 30 4.80 -3.78 10.59
CA ASP A 30 3.57 -3.75 11.38
C ASP A 30 3.90 -3.51 12.86
N SER A 31 3.12 -2.67 13.54
CA SER A 31 3.35 -2.35 14.95
C SER A 31 3.08 -3.54 15.87
N ASN A 32 2.38 -4.58 15.40
CA ASN A 32 2.19 -5.81 16.13
C ASN A 32 3.41 -6.73 16.00
N ALA A 33 4.35 -6.59 16.94
CA ALA A 33 5.57 -7.40 17.00
C ALA A 33 5.32 -8.92 17.00
N ALA A 34 4.18 -9.39 17.53
CA ALA A 34 3.83 -10.81 17.49
C ALA A 34 3.50 -11.28 16.07
N ARG A 35 2.78 -10.49 15.28
CA ARG A 35 2.51 -10.80 13.85
C ARG A 35 3.80 -10.79 13.04
N VAL A 36 4.65 -9.78 13.25
CA VAL A 36 5.96 -9.68 12.60
C VAL A 36 6.81 -10.90 12.90
N ARG A 37 6.89 -11.31 14.17
CA ARG A 37 7.65 -12.50 14.57
C ARG A 37 7.11 -13.77 13.92
N SER A 38 5.80 -13.96 13.90
CA SER A 38 5.19 -15.10 13.20
C SER A 38 5.60 -15.14 11.71
N LEU A 39 5.60 -14.00 11.02
CA LEU A 39 6.02 -13.92 9.61
C LEU A 39 7.50 -14.25 9.42
N ILE A 40 8.36 -13.77 10.31
CA ILE A 40 9.80 -14.11 10.33
C ILE A 40 10.01 -15.61 10.54
N ASP A 41 9.20 -16.22 11.42
CA ASP A 41 9.21 -17.66 11.70
C ASP A 41 8.53 -18.48 10.58
N GLY A 42 8.11 -17.84 9.48
CA GLY A 42 7.50 -18.49 8.31
C GLY A 42 6.02 -18.85 8.49
N VAL A 43 5.36 -18.35 9.54
CA VAL A 43 3.94 -18.56 9.86
C VAL A 43 3.11 -17.41 9.28
N ILE A 44 2.28 -17.72 8.28
CA ILE A 44 1.41 -16.74 7.63
C ILE A 44 0.06 -16.66 8.38
N PRO A 45 -0.33 -15.48 8.92
CA PRO A 45 -1.50 -15.36 9.79
C PRO A 45 -2.84 -15.26 9.05
N ILE A 46 -2.82 -15.35 7.71
CA ILE A 46 -4.01 -15.26 6.83
C ILE A 46 -4.04 -16.46 5.90
N TYR A 47 -5.25 -16.86 5.50
CA TYR A 47 -5.43 -17.87 4.47
C TYR A 47 -5.53 -17.20 3.09
N GLU A 48 -4.52 -17.43 2.25
CA GLU A 48 -4.52 -17.03 0.84
C GLU A 48 -3.77 -18.10 0.03
N PRO A 49 -4.42 -18.79 -0.93
CA PRO A 49 -3.78 -19.86 -1.68
C PRO A 49 -2.51 -19.41 -2.41
N GLY A 50 -1.37 -20.04 -2.12
CA GLY A 50 -0.07 -19.74 -2.75
C GLY A 50 0.76 -18.65 -2.04
N LEU A 51 0.21 -17.97 -1.03
CA LEU A 51 0.90 -16.86 -0.37
C LEU A 51 2.10 -17.33 0.44
N GLN A 52 1.98 -18.46 1.12
CA GLN A 52 3.05 -19.02 1.94
C GLN A 52 4.31 -19.31 1.09
N GLU A 53 4.14 -19.90 -0.08
CA GLU A 53 5.22 -20.23 -0.99
C GLU A 53 5.90 -18.95 -1.54
N ILE A 54 5.12 -17.92 -1.89
CA ILE A 54 5.66 -16.64 -2.37
C ILE A 54 6.45 -15.94 -1.25
N VAL A 55 5.89 -15.88 -0.05
CA VAL A 55 6.55 -15.24 1.10
C VAL A 55 7.86 -15.97 1.43
N GLN A 56 7.82 -17.30 1.57
CA GLN A 56 9.01 -18.09 1.90
C GLN A 56 10.12 -17.94 0.85
N ARG A 57 9.76 -18.00 -0.45
CA ARG A 57 10.73 -17.84 -1.54
C ARG A 57 11.38 -16.46 -1.54
N ASN A 58 10.60 -15.39 -1.36
CA ASN A 58 11.15 -14.03 -1.40
C ASN A 58 11.88 -13.65 -0.11
N PHE A 59 11.47 -14.21 1.03
CA PHE A 59 12.20 -14.07 2.29
C PHE A 59 13.57 -14.76 2.22
N ALA A 60 13.62 -16.00 1.72
CA ALA A 60 14.88 -16.71 1.50
C ALA A 60 15.79 -16.01 0.47
N ALA A 61 15.21 -15.30 -0.49
CA ALA A 61 15.95 -14.50 -1.47
C ALA A 61 16.31 -13.08 -1.00
N HIS A 62 16.00 -12.73 0.26
CA HIS A 62 16.21 -11.39 0.83
C HIS A 62 15.54 -10.23 0.07
N ARG A 63 14.51 -10.52 -0.73
CA ARG A 63 13.68 -9.52 -1.41
C ARG A 63 12.44 -9.13 -0.60
N LEU A 64 12.05 -9.94 0.38
CA LEU A 64 10.97 -9.63 1.31
C LEU A 64 11.49 -9.76 2.74
N MET A 65 11.40 -8.68 3.50
CA MET A 65 11.79 -8.64 4.91
C MET A 65 10.63 -8.13 5.77
N PHE A 66 10.68 -8.41 7.07
CA PHE A 66 9.67 -7.97 8.03
C PHE A 66 10.33 -7.20 9.18
N ALA A 67 9.64 -6.18 9.70
CA ALA A 67 10.09 -5.40 10.84
C ALA A 67 8.90 -4.86 11.65
N ASP A 68 9.15 -4.47 12.89
CA ASP A 68 8.16 -3.90 13.82
C ASP A 68 8.36 -2.39 14.07
N GLN A 69 9.35 -1.77 13.44
CA GLN A 69 9.65 -0.35 13.53
C GLN A 69 9.69 0.28 12.14
N LEU A 70 8.90 1.32 11.91
CA LEU A 70 8.79 1.93 10.59
C LEU A 70 9.96 2.89 10.30
N GLY A 71 10.32 3.76 11.25
CA GLY A 71 11.34 4.80 11.06
C GLY A 71 12.63 4.38 10.33
N PRO A 72 13.33 3.29 10.73
CA PRO A 72 14.56 2.84 10.06
C PRO A 72 14.37 2.47 8.59
N HIS A 73 13.17 2.09 8.19
CA HIS A 73 12.86 1.58 6.85
C HIS A 73 12.30 2.64 5.90
N VAL A 74 11.96 3.83 6.42
CA VAL A 74 11.52 4.97 5.58
C VAL A 74 12.70 5.70 4.93
N ARG A 75 13.83 5.85 5.64
CA ARG A 75 14.96 6.73 5.24
C ARG A 75 15.69 6.33 3.94
N GLY A 76 15.31 5.23 3.30
CA GLY A 76 15.85 4.81 2.01
C GLY A 76 14.82 4.15 1.09
N ALA A 77 13.54 4.31 1.38
CA ALA A 77 12.46 3.80 0.53
C ALA A 77 12.22 4.74 -0.66
N ASP A 78 12.03 4.16 -1.84
CA ASP A 78 11.54 4.88 -3.01
C ASP A 78 10.03 5.16 -2.88
N VAL A 79 9.31 4.17 -2.34
CA VAL A 79 7.87 4.17 -2.21
C VAL A 79 7.47 3.56 -0.86
N VAL A 80 6.56 4.22 -0.14
CA VAL A 80 5.95 3.69 1.08
C VAL A 80 4.45 3.51 0.84
N PHE A 81 3.92 2.31 1.04
CA PHE A 81 2.49 2.03 0.95
C PHE A 81 1.85 2.00 2.34
N LEU A 82 0.78 2.75 2.54
CA LEU A 82 -0.13 2.61 3.67
C LEU A 82 -1.19 1.56 3.33
N ALA A 83 -1.07 0.38 3.92
CA ALA A 83 -1.98 -0.75 3.75
C ALA A 83 -2.56 -1.23 5.10
N VAL A 84 -2.74 -0.28 6.02
CA VAL A 84 -3.35 -0.49 7.33
C VAL A 84 -4.87 -0.59 7.25
N GLY A 85 -5.49 -1.13 8.29
CA GLY A 85 -6.95 -1.22 8.37
C GLY A 85 -7.60 0.13 8.56
N THR A 86 -8.79 0.32 7.98
CA THR A 86 -9.65 1.50 8.17
C THR A 86 -11.05 1.04 8.62
N PRO A 87 -11.14 0.41 9.80
CA PRO A 87 -12.41 -0.10 10.31
C PRO A 87 -13.41 1.05 10.48
N ARG A 88 -14.71 0.73 10.46
CA ARG A 88 -15.74 1.70 10.80
C ARG A 88 -15.68 2.04 12.29
N GLN A 89 -15.79 3.31 12.63
CA GLN A 89 -15.91 3.75 14.01
C GLN A 89 -17.25 3.27 14.61
N PRO A 90 -17.26 2.86 15.89
CA PRO A 90 -18.50 2.58 16.59
C PRO A 90 -19.35 3.85 16.68
N GLY A 91 -20.57 3.80 16.15
CA GLY A 91 -21.51 4.92 16.20
C GLY A 91 -21.91 5.43 14.83
N ASP A 92 -21.26 6.50 14.36
CA ASP A 92 -21.58 7.18 13.10
C ASP A 92 -21.21 6.39 11.83
N GLY A 93 -20.36 5.36 11.97
CA GLY A 93 -19.97 4.46 10.88
C GLY A 93 -18.90 5.05 9.95
N GLU A 94 -18.31 6.19 10.33
CA GLU A 94 -17.19 6.81 9.60
C GLU A 94 -15.95 5.92 9.62
N ALA A 95 -15.06 6.09 8.64
CA ALA A 95 -13.81 5.33 8.60
C ALA A 95 -12.84 5.84 9.68
N ASP A 96 -12.28 4.93 10.48
CA ASP A 96 -11.18 5.27 11.39
C ASP A 96 -9.87 5.44 10.59
N LEU A 97 -9.34 6.66 10.60
CA LEU A 97 -8.11 7.04 9.89
C LEU A 97 -6.93 7.24 10.85
N SER A 98 -7.07 6.87 12.13
CA SER A 98 -6.03 7.07 13.14
C SER A 98 -4.70 6.41 12.77
N GLU A 99 -4.72 5.16 12.28
CA GLU A 99 -3.53 4.44 11.83
C GLU A 99 -2.88 5.11 10.60
N ILE A 100 -3.68 5.59 9.64
CA ILE A 100 -3.19 6.31 8.45
C ILE A 100 -2.42 7.57 8.87
N PHE A 101 -3.01 8.41 9.73
CA PHE A 101 -2.37 9.65 10.17
C PHE A 101 -1.21 9.41 11.13
N SER A 102 -1.24 8.33 11.92
CA SER A 102 -0.10 7.94 12.76
C SER A 102 1.10 7.54 11.91
N ALA A 103 0.90 6.63 10.95
CA ALA A 103 1.94 6.21 10.03
C ALA A 103 2.48 7.38 9.19
N ALA A 104 1.60 8.25 8.69
CA ALA A 104 2.03 9.44 7.94
C ALA A 104 2.93 10.38 8.75
N ARG A 105 2.67 10.57 10.06
CA ARG A 105 3.53 11.38 10.95
C ARG A 105 4.91 10.76 11.14
N GLU A 106 4.96 9.45 11.36
CA GLU A 106 6.22 8.73 11.50
C GLU A 106 7.02 8.79 10.20
N ILE A 107 6.37 8.57 9.04
CA ILE A 107 6.99 8.68 7.73
C ILE A 107 7.56 10.09 7.51
N ALA A 108 6.79 11.15 7.78
CA ALA A 108 7.27 12.53 7.64
C ALA A 108 8.54 12.79 8.48
N SER A 109 8.64 12.16 9.65
CA SER A 109 9.78 12.33 10.57
C SER A 109 11.06 11.66 10.07
N HIS A 110 10.97 10.67 9.18
CA HIS A 110 12.10 9.85 8.73
C HIS A 110 12.38 9.91 7.23
N ALA A 111 11.42 10.40 6.44
CA ALA A 111 11.48 10.45 4.98
C ALA A 111 12.62 11.32 4.44
N ALA A 112 13.14 10.88 3.30
CA ALA A 112 14.09 11.60 2.47
C ALA A 112 13.37 12.13 1.21
N ASP A 113 14.00 13.11 0.55
CA ASP A 113 13.48 13.69 -0.69
C ASP A 113 13.29 12.64 -1.79
N GLY A 114 12.22 12.79 -2.56
CA GLY A 114 11.85 11.91 -3.66
C GLY A 114 10.97 10.72 -3.26
N LEU A 115 10.58 10.62 -1.98
CA LEU A 115 9.66 9.58 -1.51
C LEU A 115 8.27 9.75 -2.15
N VAL A 116 7.68 8.64 -2.60
CA VAL A 116 6.25 8.57 -2.92
C VAL A 116 5.51 7.84 -1.81
N LEU A 117 4.63 8.55 -1.10
CA LEU A 117 3.72 7.96 -0.12
C LEU A 117 2.43 7.55 -0.82
N VAL A 118 2.07 6.28 -0.73
CA VAL A 118 0.94 5.70 -1.42
C VAL A 118 -0.11 5.24 -0.43
N THR A 119 -1.31 5.80 -0.48
CA THR A 119 -2.46 5.27 0.23
C THR A 119 -3.07 4.11 -0.56
N LYS A 120 -2.96 2.90 -0.01
CA LYS A 120 -3.56 1.68 -0.56
C LYS A 120 -4.79 1.23 0.21
N SER A 121 -4.83 1.52 1.51
CA SER A 121 -6.02 1.38 2.35
C SER A 121 -7.23 2.06 1.70
N THR A 122 -8.42 1.46 1.89
CA THR A 122 -9.67 2.10 1.47
C THR A 122 -9.97 3.26 2.41
N VAL A 123 -9.88 4.48 1.89
CA VAL A 123 -10.04 5.72 2.67
C VAL A 123 -11.07 6.65 2.02
N PRO A 124 -11.85 7.42 2.80
CA PRO A 124 -12.74 8.44 2.25
C PRO A 124 -11.99 9.44 1.37
N VAL A 125 -12.72 10.07 0.46
CA VAL A 125 -12.20 11.12 -0.43
C VAL A 125 -11.57 12.25 0.40
N GLU A 126 -10.51 12.86 -0.14
CA GLU A 126 -9.70 13.91 0.47
C GLU A 126 -8.78 13.44 1.61
N THR A 127 -8.73 12.14 1.91
CA THR A 127 -7.76 11.62 2.89
C THR A 127 -6.33 11.87 2.42
N GLY A 128 -6.03 11.66 1.14
CA GLY A 128 -4.73 11.97 0.54
C GLY A 128 -4.36 13.45 0.68
N THR A 129 -5.30 14.37 0.48
CA THR A 129 -5.10 15.82 0.69
C THR A 129 -4.75 16.13 2.15
N ARG A 130 -5.44 15.50 3.11
CA ARG A 130 -5.15 15.66 4.55
C ARG A 130 -3.79 15.10 4.94
N VAL A 131 -3.40 13.96 4.36
CA VAL A 131 -2.07 13.36 4.55
C VAL A 131 -0.98 14.26 3.96
N GLU A 132 -1.18 14.82 2.77
CA GLU A 132 -0.24 15.75 2.16
C GLU A 132 -0.08 17.02 3.01
N HIS A 133 -1.19 17.60 3.49
CA HIS A 133 -1.15 18.76 4.37
C HIS A 133 -0.40 18.47 5.67
N LEU A 134 -0.64 17.31 6.29
CA LEU A 134 0.07 16.87 7.48
C LEU A 134 1.58 16.80 7.24
N ILE A 135 2.01 16.13 6.17
CA ILE A 135 3.44 15.99 5.83
C ILE A 135 4.07 17.36 5.61
N ARG A 136 3.43 18.23 4.81
CA ARG A 136 3.94 19.59 4.55
C ARG A 136 3.99 20.46 5.81
N SER A 137 3.05 20.29 6.74
CA SER A 137 3.06 21.04 8.00
C SER A 137 4.24 20.65 8.90
N MET A 138 4.67 19.38 8.85
CA MET A 138 5.78 18.87 9.65
C MET A 138 7.13 19.09 8.98
N ARG A 139 7.17 18.99 7.64
CA ARG A 139 8.38 19.03 6.82
C ARG A 139 8.11 19.81 5.53
N PRO A 140 8.04 21.15 5.59
CA PRO A 140 7.75 21.99 4.42
C PRO A 140 8.87 21.94 3.37
N ASP A 141 10.06 21.48 3.75
CA ASP A 141 11.24 21.30 2.90
C ASP A 141 11.24 19.96 2.14
N LEU A 142 10.49 18.96 2.62
CA LEU A 142 10.53 17.60 2.11
C LEU A 142 9.82 17.49 0.76
N LYS A 143 10.53 17.00 -0.26
CA LYS A 143 9.93 16.62 -1.55
C LYS A 143 9.31 15.23 -1.45
N CYS A 144 8.06 15.16 -1.02
CA CYS A 144 7.29 13.93 -0.93
C CYS A 144 5.94 14.09 -1.64
N ALA A 145 5.63 13.21 -2.60
CA ALA A 145 4.31 13.17 -3.22
C ALA A 145 3.40 12.19 -2.48
N VAL A 146 2.11 12.50 -2.44
CA VAL A 146 1.07 11.61 -1.91
C VAL A 146 0.22 11.10 -3.06
N VAL A 147 0.07 9.79 -3.18
CA VAL A 147 -0.63 9.08 -4.25
C VAL A 147 -1.71 8.20 -3.65
N SER A 148 -2.84 8.05 -4.35
CA SER A 148 -3.86 7.04 -4.05
C SER A 148 -3.70 5.87 -5.03
N ASN A 149 -3.49 4.67 -4.53
CA ASN A 149 -3.45 3.44 -5.32
C ASN A 149 -4.34 2.38 -4.66
N PRO A 150 -5.67 2.51 -4.82
CA PRO A 150 -6.60 1.60 -4.19
C PRO A 150 -6.38 0.15 -4.66
N GLU A 151 -6.71 -0.79 -3.79
CA GLU A 151 -6.70 -2.22 -4.09
C GLU A 151 -8.09 -2.70 -4.56
N PHE A 152 -8.17 -3.78 -5.32
CA PHE A 152 -9.44 -4.41 -5.74
C PHE A 152 -9.38 -5.93 -5.56
N LEU A 153 -8.70 -6.37 -4.50
CA LEU A 153 -8.41 -7.77 -4.22
C LEU A 153 -9.63 -8.42 -3.57
N LYS A 154 -9.85 -9.69 -3.88
CA LYS A 154 -10.86 -10.53 -3.21
C LYS A 154 -10.17 -11.56 -2.33
N GLU A 155 -10.69 -11.73 -1.11
CA GLU A 155 -10.22 -12.79 -0.21
C GLU A 155 -10.31 -14.18 -0.86
N GLY A 156 -9.22 -14.94 -0.81
CA GLY A 156 -9.08 -16.26 -1.43
C GLY A 156 -8.54 -16.26 -2.85
N THR A 157 -8.43 -15.09 -3.52
CA THR A 157 -7.89 -14.95 -4.88
C THR A 157 -6.98 -13.73 -5.08
N ALA A 158 -6.55 -13.07 -4.01
CA ALA A 158 -5.82 -11.81 -4.10
C ALA A 158 -4.49 -11.89 -4.83
N ILE A 159 -3.77 -13.02 -4.78
CA ILE A 159 -2.54 -13.15 -5.58
C ILE A 159 -2.85 -13.05 -7.07
N ALA A 160 -3.89 -13.76 -7.52
CA ALA A 160 -4.31 -13.71 -8.91
C ALA A 160 -4.85 -12.32 -9.28
N ASP A 161 -5.67 -11.72 -8.39
CA ASP A 161 -6.20 -10.38 -8.58
C ASP A 161 -5.08 -9.31 -8.62
N PHE A 162 -3.97 -9.51 -7.90
CA PHE A 162 -2.82 -8.60 -7.94
C PHE A 162 -1.95 -8.81 -9.19
N MET A 163 -1.70 -10.07 -9.57
CA MET A 163 -0.77 -10.41 -10.65
C MET A 163 -1.40 -10.29 -12.05
N SER A 164 -2.73 -10.32 -12.12
CA SER A 164 -3.52 -10.17 -13.35
C SER A 164 -4.80 -9.35 -13.09
N PRO A 165 -4.70 -8.09 -12.63
CA PRO A 165 -5.87 -7.27 -12.34
C PRO A 165 -6.55 -6.82 -13.63
N ASP A 166 -7.87 -6.57 -13.57
CA ASP A 166 -8.59 -5.94 -14.69
C ASP A 166 -8.02 -4.56 -15.04
N ARG A 167 -7.50 -3.85 -14.03
CA ARG A 167 -6.89 -2.52 -14.12
C ARG A 167 -6.13 -2.17 -12.85
N VAL A 168 -5.12 -1.32 -12.98
CA VAL A 168 -4.47 -0.63 -11.86
C VAL A 168 -4.89 0.83 -11.86
N VAL A 169 -5.36 1.36 -10.74
CA VAL A 169 -5.74 2.78 -10.60
C VAL A 169 -4.64 3.53 -9.86
N VAL A 170 -4.18 4.64 -10.43
CA VAL A 170 -3.16 5.52 -9.84
C VAL A 170 -3.71 6.96 -9.82
N GLY A 171 -4.04 7.43 -8.63
CA GLY A 171 -4.46 8.81 -8.37
C GLY A 171 -3.29 9.66 -7.91
N ALA A 172 -2.78 10.54 -8.77
CA ALA A 172 -1.63 11.38 -8.47
C ALA A 172 -1.85 12.79 -9.02
N ASP A 173 -1.39 13.79 -8.27
CA ASP A 173 -1.48 15.21 -8.68
C ASP A 173 -0.12 15.73 -9.21
N GLU A 174 0.91 14.88 -9.19
CA GLU A 174 2.27 15.17 -9.68
C GLU A 174 2.73 14.07 -10.65
N ASP A 175 3.13 14.45 -11.86
CA ASP A 175 3.48 13.53 -12.95
C ASP A 175 4.63 12.57 -12.58
N TRP A 176 5.66 13.08 -11.89
CA TRP A 176 6.81 12.26 -11.49
C TRP A 176 6.43 11.15 -10.52
N ALA A 177 5.43 11.38 -9.66
CA ALA A 177 4.92 10.40 -8.72
C ALA A 177 4.09 9.34 -9.45
N ALA A 178 3.24 9.76 -10.40
CA ALA A 178 2.50 8.85 -11.27
C ALA A 178 3.45 7.93 -12.06
N LEU A 179 4.52 8.48 -12.63
CA LEU A 179 5.54 7.72 -13.37
C LEU A 179 6.28 6.72 -12.48
N ARG A 180 6.61 7.09 -11.24
CA ARG A 180 7.26 6.17 -10.29
C ARG A 180 6.36 4.97 -9.96
N ILE A 181 5.07 5.20 -9.76
CA ILE A 181 4.12 4.11 -9.54
C ILE A 181 3.88 3.30 -10.82
N ALA A 182 3.91 3.93 -11.99
CA ALA A 182 3.84 3.23 -13.27
C ALA A 182 5.00 2.26 -13.46
N GLU A 183 6.21 2.65 -13.06
CA GLU A 183 7.40 1.79 -13.10
C GLU A 183 7.24 0.53 -12.24
N LEU A 184 6.63 0.66 -11.04
CA LEU A 184 6.35 -0.49 -10.17
C LEU A 184 5.44 -1.52 -10.84
N TYR A 185 4.46 -1.04 -11.60
CA TYR A 185 3.49 -1.86 -12.30
C TYR A 185 3.89 -2.21 -13.74
N PHE A 186 5.06 -1.77 -14.21
CA PHE A 186 5.53 -2.00 -15.57
C PHE A 186 5.52 -3.49 -15.97
N PRO A 187 5.97 -4.44 -15.13
CA PRO A 187 5.89 -5.87 -15.46
C PRO A 187 4.46 -6.38 -15.72
N LEU A 188 3.45 -5.79 -15.08
CA LEU A 188 2.05 -6.13 -15.32
C LEU A 188 1.53 -5.48 -16.60
N SER A 189 1.92 -4.23 -16.87
CA SER A 189 1.56 -3.54 -18.11
C SER A 189 2.04 -4.29 -19.37
N GLN A 190 3.21 -4.94 -19.29
CA GLN A 190 3.74 -5.79 -20.37
C GLN A 190 2.85 -7.02 -20.64
N LYS A 191 2.03 -7.42 -19.68
CA LYS A 191 1.03 -8.49 -19.83
C LYS A 191 -0.33 -7.97 -20.31
N GLY A 192 -0.42 -6.69 -20.69
CA GLY A 192 -1.65 -6.05 -21.16
C GLY A 192 -2.55 -5.52 -20.05
N VAL A 193 -2.09 -5.46 -18.80
CA VAL A 193 -2.86 -4.86 -17.71
C VAL A 193 -2.95 -3.34 -17.92
N PRO A 194 -4.16 -2.77 -18.05
CA PRO A 194 -4.30 -1.33 -18.24
C PRO A 194 -4.04 -0.58 -16.93
N MET A 195 -3.39 0.58 -17.04
CA MET A 195 -3.18 1.50 -15.94
C MET A 195 -4.00 2.77 -16.17
N ILE A 196 -4.83 3.10 -15.18
CA ILE A 196 -5.69 4.29 -15.18
C ILE A 196 -5.03 5.33 -14.29
N VAL A 197 -4.44 6.35 -14.90
CA VAL A 197 -3.90 7.52 -14.19
C VAL A 197 -4.98 8.59 -14.11
N THR A 198 -5.23 9.10 -12.90
CA THR A 198 -6.26 10.10 -12.62
C THR A 198 -5.84 11.02 -11.47
N GLY A 199 -6.66 12.00 -11.11
CA GLY A 199 -6.43 12.83 -9.93
C GLY A 199 -6.60 12.04 -8.63
N ARG A 200 -5.89 12.42 -7.56
CA ARG A 200 -5.88 11.65 -6.32
C ARG A 200 -7.27 11.41 -5.71
N ASN A 201 -8.08 12.46 -5.62
CA ASN A 201 -9.45 12.36 -5.10
C ASN A 201 -10.34 11.45 -5.96
N ALA A 202 -10.14 11.45 -7.29
CA ALA A 202 -10.90 10.59 -8.18
C ALA A 202 -10.58 9.11 -7.94
N ALA A 203 -9.31 8.76 -7.70
CA ALA A 203 -8.93 7.39 -7.35
C ALA A 203 -9.55 6.92 -6.03
N GLU A 204 -9.61 7.79 -5.02
CA GLU A 204 -10.30 7.48 -3.75
C GLU A 204 -11.79 7.19 -3.97
N VAL A 205 -12.47 8.00 -4.79
CA VAL A 205 -13.87 7.78 -5.18
C VAL A 205 -14.06 6.44 -5.89
N ILE A 206 -13.18 6.09 -6.84
CA ILE A 206 -13.32 4.88 -7.67
C ILE A 206 -13.44 3.62 -6.80
N LYS A 207 -12.68 3.53 -5.70
CA LYS A 207 -12.76 2.37 -4.80
C LYS A 207 -14.14 2.22 -4.16
N TYR A 208 -14.67 3.31 -3.61
CA TYR A 208 -16.01 3.30 -3.00
C TYR A 208 -17.10 3.05 -4.03
N ALA A 209 -17.02 3.71 -5.20
CA ALA A 209 -17.99 3.55 -6.27
C ALA A 209 -18.03 2.10 -6.78
N ALA A 210 -16.87 1.45 -6.97
CA ALA A 210 -16.81 0.06 -7.40
C ALA A 210 -17.45 -0.89 -6.38
N ASN A 211 -17.08 -0.77 -5.10
CA ASN A 211 -17.63 -1.63 -4.05
C ASN A 211 -19.14 -1.40 -3.85
N ALA A 212 -19.59 -0.14 -3.85
CA ALA A 212 -21.01 0.21 -3.74
C ALA A 212 -21.84 -0.32 -4.91
N PHE A 213 -21.30 -0.22 -6.13
CA PHE A 213 -21.97 -0.72 -7.32
C PHE A 213 -22.07 -2.26 -7.33
N LEU A 214 -21.02 -2.97 -6.89
CA LEU A 214 -21.06 -4.41 -6.73
C LEU A 214 -22.11 -4.84 -5.68
N ALA A 215 -22.17 -4.13 -4.55
CA ALA A 215 -23.17 -4.40 -3.52
C ALA A 215 -24.62 -4.16 -4.01
N ALA A 216 -24.85 -3.13 -4.83
CA ALA A 216 -26.17 -2.84 -5.39
C ALA A 216 -26.67 -3.86 -6.43
N LYS A 217 -25.77 -4.69 -6.98
CA LYS A 217 -26.12 -5.75 -7.93
C LYS A 217 -26.55 -7.07 -7.27
N ILE A 218 -26.25 -7.24 -5.98
CA ILE A 218 -26.65 -8.40 -5.17
C ILE A 218 -28.09 -8.18 -4.71
#